data_AF-A0A195F3D5-F1
#
_entry.id   AF-A0A195F3D5-F1
#
_cell.length_a   1.000
_cell.length_b   1.000
_cell.length_c   1.000
_cell.angle_alpha   90.00
_cell.angle_beta   90.00
_cell.angle_gamma   90.00
#
_symmetry.space_group_name_H-M   'P 1'
#
loop_
_entity.id
_entity.type
_entity.pdbx_description
1 polymer ?
#
loop_
_entity_poly.entity_id
_entity_poly.type
_entity_poly.pdbx_seq_one_letter_code
_entity_poly.pdbx_strand_id
1 'polypeptide(L)'
;MYSIPDSLKLRNNDDERRNARFHMLLATTYVLNNSHTKTIHVELQRTNEGIFKSLVKLSGHNADGIYFDTDYWQQFQDHMGLMNSIEHR
;
A
#
# COMPACT_ATOMS: atom_id res chain seq x y z
N MET A 1 -18.89 28.29 16.99
CA MET A 1 -18.42 27.17 16.14
C MET A 1 -18.18 27.74 14.76
N TYR A 2 -16.91 27.83 14.33
CA TYR A 2 -16.59 28.25 12.97
C TYR A 2 -16.55 27.01 12.08
N SER A 3 -17.47 26.93 11.12
CA SER A 3 -17.45 25.89 10.09
C SER A 3 -16.29 26.18 9.13
N ILE A 4 -15.36 25.24 9.03
CA ILE A 4 -14.24 25.33 8.10
C ILE A 4 -14.81 25.26 6.67
N PRO A 5 -14.52 26.25 5.80
CA PRO A 5 -14.99 26.26 4.41
C PRO A 5 -14.56 25.00 3.66
N ASP A 6 -15.44 24.43 2.84
CA ASP A 6 -15.16 23.19 2.10
C ASP A 6 -13.96 23.32 1.13
N SER A 7 -13.61 24.53 0.72
CA SER A 7 -12.41 24.82 -0.06
C SER A 7 -11.09 24.58 0.70
N LEU A 8 -11.09 24.72 2.03
CA LEU A 8 -9.94 24.41 2.88
C LEU A 8 -9.79 22.90 3.11
N LYS A 9 -10.90 22.14 3.13
CA LYS A 9 -10.86 20.68 3.22
C LYS A 9 -10.29 20.05 1.94
N LEU A 10 -10.67 20.57 0.77
CA LEU A 10 -10.18 20.07 -0.52
C LEU A 10 -8.65 20.22 -0.64
N ARG A 11 -8.13 21.38 -0.22
CA ARG A 11 -6.69 21.67 -0.22
C ARG A 11 -5.90 20.77 0.73
N ASN A 12 -6.44 20.47 1.92
CA ASN A 12 -5.77 19.58 2.87
C ASN A 12 -5.68 18.13 2.36
N ASN A 13 -6.70 17.63 1.65
CA ASN A 13 -6.65 16.30 1.04
C ASN A 13 -5.57 16.20 -0.04
N ASP A 14 -5.41 17.24 -0.86
CA ASP A 14 -4.36 17.30 -1.88
C ASP A 14 -2.96 17.46 -1.26
N ASP A 15 -2.84 18.21 -0.17
CA ASP A 15 -1.59 18.35 0.59
C ASP A 15 -1.24 17.06 1.35
N GLU A 16 -2.18 16.33 1.95
CA GLU A 16 -1.96 14.98 2.51
C GLU A 16 -1.53 13.98 1.43
N ARG A 17 -2.21 14.01 0.27
CA ARG A 17 -1.90 13.12 -0.86
C ARG A 17 -0.57 13.46 -1.52
N ARG A 18 -0.17 14.73 -1.53
CA ARG A 18 1.19 15.17 -1.90
C ARG A 18 2.21 14.78 -0.83
N ASN A 19 1.87 14.88 0.44
CA ASN A 19 2.76 14.52 1.55
C ASN A 19 3.06 13.02 1.53
N ALA A 20 2.04 12.16 1.33
CA ALA A 20 2.22 10.71 1.16
C ALA A 20 3.25 10.35 0.05
N ARG A 21 3.30 11.13 -1.04
CA ARG A 21 4.30 10.95 -2.11
C ARG A 21 5.72 11.34 -1.71
N PHE A 22 5.89 12.30 -0.81
CA PHE A 22 7.21 12.67 -0.27
C PHE A 22 7.76 11.65 0.75
N HIS A 23 6.90 10.76 1.25
CA HIS A 23 7.28 9.70 2.17
C HIS A 23 7.65 8.39 1.47
N MET A 24 7.36 8.21 0.18
CA MET A 24 7.66 6.98 -0.56
C MET A 24 9.06 7.02 -1.19
N LEU A 25 9.97 6.20 -0.69
CA LEU A 25 11.31 5.97 -1.24
C LEU A 25 11.40 4.56 -1.81
N LEU A 26 12.24 4.37 -2.84
CA LEU A 26 12.60 3.05 -3.39
C LEU A 26 11.38 2.18 -3.78
N ALA A 27 10.35 2.78 -4.36
CA ALA A 27 9.15 2.06 -4.78
C ALA A 27 9.40 1.25 -6.07
N THR A 28 9.07 -0.04 -6.04
CA THR A 28 9.10 -0.95 -7.18
C THR A 28 7.74 -1.62 -7.34
N THR A 29 7.28 -1.77 -8.58
CA THR A 29 6.00 -2.42 -8.89
C THR A 29 6.23 -3.70 -9.67
N TYR A 30 5.62 -4.79 -9.21
CA TYR A 30 5.62 -6.09 -9.86
C TYR A 30 4.22 -6.41 -10.37
N VAL A 31 4.13 -6.92 -11.59
CA VAL A 31 2.88 -7.32 -12.21
C VAL A 31 2.63 -8.79 -11.90
N LEU A 32 1.45 -9.11 -11.36
CA LEU A 32 1.08 -10.48 -11.00
C LEU A 32 0.36 -11.24 -12.11
N ASN A 33 -0.17 -10.53 -13.12
CA ASN A 33 -0.92 -11.15 -14.19
C ASN A 33 -0.70 -10.47 -15.55
N ASN A 34 -0.89 -11.21 -16.63
CA ASN A 34 -0.62 -10.72 -17.99
C ASN A 34 -1.52 -9.54 -18.42
N SER A 35 -2.67 -9.34 -17.76
CA SER A 35 -3.52 -8.18 -18.01
C SER A 35 -3.06 -6.91 -17.28
N HIS A 36 -2.00 -6.99 -16.47
CA HIS A 36 -1.46 -5.85 -15.70
C HIS A 36 -2.48 -5.22 -14.74
N THR A 37 -3.56 -5.94 -14.43
CA THR A 37 -4.65 -5.47 -13.58
C THR A 37 -4.45 -5.83 -12.12
N LYS A 38 -3.47 -6.68 -11.80
CA LYS A 38 -3.09 -7.07 -10.44
C LYS A 38 -1.61 -6.79 -10.26
N THR A 39 -1.27 -6.04 -9.22
CA THR A 39 0.11 -5.58 -8.98
C THR A 39 0.48 -5.71 -7.51
N ILE A 40 1.78 -5.91 -7.26
CA ILE A 40 2.41 -5.71 -5.95
C ILE A 40 3.25 -4.45 -6.05
N HIS A 41 3.02 -3.50 -5.17
CA HIS A 41 3.94 -2.38 -4.97
C HIS A 41 4.72 -2.63 -3.70
N VAL A 42 6.04 -2.56 -3.78
CA VAL A 42 6.95 -2.69 -2.64
C VAL A 42 7.68 -1.37 -2.49
N GLU A 43 7.61 -0.76 -1.33
CA GLU A 43 8.16 0.57 -1.09
C GLU A 43 8.76 0.72 0.30
N LEU A 44 9.68 1.67 0.44
CA LEU A 44 10.21 2.10 1.71
C LEU A 44 9.57 3.44 2.08
N GLN A 45 8.69 3.43 3.07
CA GLN A 45 7.99 4.62 3.52
C GLN A 45 8.69 5.25 4.73
N ARG A 46 8.97 6.56 4.66
CA ARG A 46 9.41 7.33 5.83
C ARG A 46 8.21 7.67 6.70
N THR A 47 8.26 7.33 7.98
CA THR A 47 7.26 7.71 8.98
C THR A 47 7.44 9.16 9.43
N ASN A 48 6.44 9.72 10.13
CA ASN A 48 6.52 11.06 10.72
C ASN A 48 7.64 11.19 11.76
N GLU A 49 8.04 10.07 12.38
CA GLU A 49 9.15 9.98 13.33
C GLU A 49 10.52 9.94 12.63
N GLY A 50 10.54 9.95 11.30
CA GLY A 50 11.75 9.88 10.50
C GLY A 50 12.32 8.47 10.32
N ILE A 51 11.65 7.44 10.84
CA ILE A 51 12.02 6.02 10.68
C ILE A 51 11.51 5.51 9.33
N PHE A 52 12.28 4.68 8.65
CA PHE A 52 11.87 4.03 7.41
C PHE A 52 11.23 2.67 7.68
N LYS A 53 10.08 2.39 7.06
CA LYS A 53 9.38 1.11 7.13
C LYS A 53 9.13 0.57 5.74
N SER A 54 9.33 -0.73 5.55
CA SER A 54 8.93 -1.40 4.31
C SER A 54 7.43 -1.62 4.31
N LEU A 55 6.79 -1.32 3.18
CA LEU A 55 5.36 -1.44 2.97
C LEU A 55 5.12 -2.20 1.66
N VAL A 56 4.20 -3.15 1.70
CA VAL A 56 3.77 -3.92 0.54
C VAL A 56 2.30 -3.62 0.28
N LYS A 57 1.96 -3.21 -0.94
CA LYS A 57 0.59 -2.97 -1.37
C LYS A 57 0.19 -3.98 -2.43
N LEU A 58 -0.84 -4.77 -2.16
CA LEU A 58 -1.52 -5.56 -3.19
C LEU A 58 -2.64 -4.72 -3.80
N SER A 59 -2.56 -4.46 -5.11
CA SER A 59 -3.55 -3.65 -5.81
C SER A 59 -4.23 -4.43 -6.93
N GLY A 60 -5.48 -4.08 -7.19
CA GLY A 60 -6.29 -4.61 -8.28
C GLY A 60 -7.01 -3.47 -9.01
N HIS A 61 -7.32 -3.66 -10.28
CA HIS A 61 -7.92 -2.63 -11.16
C HIS A 61 -9.04 -1.78 -10.54
N ASN A 62 -9.91 -2.37 -9.72
CA ASN A 62 -11.08 -1.69 -9.12
C ASN A 62 -11.00 -1.54 -7.59
N ALA A 63 -9.85 -1.79 -6.98
CA ALA A 63 -9.71 -1.73 -5.52
C ALA A 63 -8.54 -0.82 -5.15
N ASP A 64 -8.71 -0.03 -4.10
CA ASP A 64 -7.67 0.89 -3.59
C ASP A 64 -6.41 0.15 -3.07
N GLY A 65 -6.48 -1.17 -2.99
CA GLY A 65 -5.39 -2.07 -2.60
C GLY A 65 -5.29 -2.23 -1.08
N ILE A 66 -4.66 -3.32 -0.67
CA ILE A 66 -4.44 -3.66 0.74
C ILE A 66 -2.97 -3.47 1.06
N TYR A 67 -2.69 -2.79 2.16
CA TYR A 67 -1.34 -2.50 2.62
C TYR A 67 -0.94 -3.46 3.74
N PHE A 68 0.31 -3.92 3.68
CA PHE A 68 0.94 -4.78 4.66
C PHE A 68 2.27 -4.14 5.07
N ASP A 69 2.55 -4.12 6.37
CA ASP A 69 3.95 -3.99 6.81
C ASP A 69 4.69 -5.32 6.57
N THR A 70 5.97 -5.36 6.94
CA THR A 70 6.81 -6.55 6.71
C THR A 70 6.31 -7.78 7.46
N ASP A 71 5.81 -7.61 8.69
CA ASP A 71 5.39 -8.70 9.55
C ASP A 71 4.07 -9.31 9.06
N TYR A 72 3.10 -8.47 8.68
CA TYR A 72 1.85 -8.93 8.10
C TYR A 72 2.04 -9.48 6.67
N TRP A 73 2.98 -8.93 5.90
CA TRP A 73 3.30 -9.46 4.58
C TRP A 73 3.85 -10.88 4.67
N GLN A 74 4.79 -11.14 5.59
CA GLN A 74 5.34 -12.48 5.80
C GLN A 74 4.23 -13.47 6.20
N GLN A 75 3.37 -13.10 7.15
CA GLN A 75 2.24 -13.93 7.54
C GLN A 75 1.30 -14.20 6.37
N PHE A 76 1.00 -13.21 5.53
CA PHE A 76 0.18 -13.41 4.33
C PHE A 76 0.80 -14.43 3.38
N GLN A 77 2.12 -14.36 3.14
CA GLN A 77 2.83 -15.34 2.31
C GLN A 77 2.78 -16.75 2.90
N ASP A 78 2.97 -16.88 4.22
CA ASP A 78 2.94 -18.18 4.91
C ASP A 78 1.55 -18.84 4.77
N HIS A 79 0.47 -18.06 4.93
CA HIS A 79 -0.90 -18.56 4.75
C HIS A 79 -1.17 -18.98 3.30
N MET A 80 -0.69 -18.23 2.31
CA MET A 80 -0.83 -18.59 0.90
C MET A 80 -0.02 -19.86 0.55
N GLY A 81 1.17 -20.01 1.12
CA GLY A 81 1.96 -21.24 0.99
C GLY A 81 1.24 -22.46 1.57
N LEU A 82 0.55 -22.28 2.71
CA LEU A 82 -0.28 -23.33 3.30
C LEU A 82 -1.45 -23.72 2.39
N MET A 83 -2.13 -22.75 1.75
CA MET A 83 -3.24 -23.05 0.83
C MET A 83 -2.80 -23.92 -0.36
N ASN A 84 -1.63 -23.67 -0.93
CA ASN A 84 -1.08 -24.50 -2.00
C ASN A 84 -0.79 -25.94 -1.55
N SER A 85 -0.49 -26.15 -0.25
CA SER A 85 -0.23 -27.50 0.28
C SER A 85 -1.51 -28.32 0.50
N ILE A 86 -2.66 -27.64 0.66
CA ILE A 86 -3.95 -28.29 0.89
C ILE A 86 -4.57 -28.78 -0.43
N GLU A 87 -4.33 -28.10 -1.55
CA GLU A 87 -4.84 -28.51 -2.88
C GLU A 87 -4.17 -29.77 -3.46
N HIS A 88 -3.05 -30.24 -2.87
CA HIS A 88 -2.31 -31.42 -3.31
C HIS A 88 -2.49 -32.66 -2.41
N ARG A 89 -3.51 -32.67 -1.55
CA ARG A 89 -3.90 -33.82 -0.72
C ARG A 89 -5.25 -34.38 -1.17
#